data_AF-A0A166EV46-F1
#
_entry.id   AF-A0A166EV46-F1
#
_cell.length_a   1.000
_cell.length_b   1.000
_cell.length_c   1.000
_cell.angle_alpha   90.00
_cell.angle_beta   90.00
_cell.angle_gamma   90.00
#
_symmetry.space_group_name_H-M   'P 1'
#
loop_
_entity.id
_entity.type
_entity.pdbx_description
1 polymer ?
#
loop_
_entity_poly.entity_id
_entity_poly.type
_entity_poly.pdbx_seq_one_letter_code
_entity_poly.pdbx_strand_id
1 'polypeptide(L)'
;MANTSQKKIASQNEAALKNLLYGQILANIVPFLIRLLYRAFGRRTSIKVWIMSAIATGVSQFLYGRLAALGKPRRDANGTMVSAGSDLNQPGVTEWMFDVLYISWAAQVGSSILGEWVWLLYLVIPVFVIYKAWGFIGPMIMPQSSSAEEEAPVEQLSKRQEKLKKRSERGDPRVKTQQRRA
;
A
#
# COMPACT_ATOMS: atom_id res chain seq x y z
N MET A 1 17.90 23.36 -11.42
CA MET A 1 17.70 22.76 -10.06
C MET A 1 16.61 21.66 -10.01
N ALA A 2 15.95 21.29 -11.12
CA ALA A 2 14.89 20.26 -11.14
C ALA A 2 15.38 18.80 -10.93
N ASN A 3 16.67 18.52 -11.14
CA ASN A 3 17.23 17.17 -11.02
C ASN A 3 17.54 16.75 -9.57
N THR A 4 17.64 17.69 -8.63
CA THR A 4 18.05 17.38 -7.25
C THR A 4 16.93 16.67 -6.48
N SER A 5 15.68 17.08 -6.65
CA SER A 5 14.52 16.43 -6.03
C SER A 5 14.32 15.01 -6.58
N GLN A 6 14.42 14.82 -7.90
CA GLN A 6 14.30 13.50 -8.53
C GLN A 6 15.41 12.54 -8.08
N LYS A 7 16.67 13.02 -7.98
CA LYS A 7 17.77 12.23 -7.43
C LYS A 7 17.51 11.81 -5.98
N LYS A 8 16.94 12.70 -5.16
CA LYS A 8 16.57 12.40 -3.77
C LYS A 8 15.49 11.31 -3.71
N ILE A 9 14.43 11.44 -4.49
CA ILE A 9 13.32 10.45 -4.57
C ILE A 9 13.87 9.09 -5.00
N ALA A 10 14.69 9.04 -6.06
CA ALA A 10 15.28 7.80 -6.54
C ALA A 10 16.14 7.12 -5.46
N SER A 11 16.99 7.88 -4.75
CA SER A 11 17.80 7.35 -3.65
C SER A 11 16.94 6.83 -2.49
N GLN A 12 15.86 7.53 -2.14
CA GLN A 12 14.92 7.10 -1.10
C GLN A 12 14.19 5.81 -1.50
N ASN A 13 13.71 5.72 -2.74
CA ASN A 13 13.06 4.54 -3.28
C ASN A 13 14.00 3.33 -3.30
N GLU A 14 15.26 3.51 -3.73
CA GLU A 14 16.27 2.45 -3.72
C GLU A 14 16.54 1.95 -2.29
N ALA A 15 16.63 2.84 -1.30
CA ALA A 15 16.79 2.47 0.10
C ALA A 15 15.56 1.72 0.64
N ALA A 16 14.35 2.22 0.35
CA ALA A 16 13.11 1.57 0.75
C ALA A 16 12.99 0.16 0.17
N LEU A 17 13.28 -0.02 -1.13
CA LEU A 17 13.24 -1.33 -1.79
C LEU A 17 14.27 -2.30 -1.21
N LYS A 18 15.48 -1.83 -0.85
CA LYS A 18 16.48 -2.67 -0.18
C LYS A 18 16.02 -3.11 1.21
N ASN A 19 15.48 -2.18 2.01
CA ASN A 19 14.92 -2.50 3.32
C ASN A 19 13.76 -3.48 3.20
N LEU A 20 12.90 -3.30 2.20
CA LEU A 20 11.81 -4.22 1.90
C LEU A 20 12.32 -5.61 1.54
N LEU A 21 13.35 -5.70 0.70
CA LEU A 21 13.95 -6.97 0.32
C LEU A 21 14.53 -7.70 1.55
N TYR A 22 15.29 -7.00 2.39
CA TYR A 22 15.85 -7.59 3.61
C TYR A 22 14.77 -8.04 4.59
N GLY A 23 13.75 -7.20 4.79
CA GLY A 23 12.60 -7.56 5.62
C GLY A 23 11.84 -8.77 5.05
N GLN A 24 11.65 -8.85 3.74
CA GLN A 24 10.98 -9.96 3.08
C GLN A 24 11.74 -11.28 3.28
N ILE A 25 13.07 -11.25 3.09
CA ILE A 25 13.93 -12.41 3.31
C ILE A 25 13.85 -12.85 4.78
N LEU A 26 13.99 -11.91 5.71
CA LEU A 26 13.96 -12.19 7.14
C LEU A 26 12.60 -12.76 7.57
N ALA A 27 11.51 -12.17 7.10
CA ALA A 27 10.15 -12.58 7.42
C ALA A 27 9.80 -13.98 6.88
N ASN A 28 10.47 -14.47 5.84
CA ASN A 28 10.28 -15.84 5.35
C ASN A 28 11.24 -16.83 6.02
N ILE A 29 12.50 -16.46 6.23
CA ILE A 29 13.52 -17.35 6.79
C ILE A 29 13.31 -17.58 8.30
N VAL A 30 13.11 -16.52 9.09
CA VAL A 30 12.99 -16.65 10.55
C VAL A 30 11.86 -17.60 10.95
N PRO A 31 10.63 -17.47 10.41
CA PRO A 31 9.53 -18.34 10.82
C PRO A 31 9.67 -19.76 10.30
N PHE A 32 10.42 -19.96 9.21
CA PHE A 32 10.79 -21.29 8.72
C PHE A 32 11.78 -21.98 9.66
N LEU A 33 12.84 -21.26 10.08
CA LEU A 33 13.84 -21.77 11.03
C LEU A 33 13.23 -22.10 12.40
N ILE A 34 12.36 -21.25 12.92
CA ILE A 34 11.67 -21.50 14.19
C ILE A 34 10.83 -22.78 14.11
N ARG A 35 10.11 -22.98 12.99
CA ARG A 35 9.30 -24.19 12.79
C ARG A 35 10.15 -25.44 12.60
N LEU A 36 11.31 -25.32 11.95
CA LEU A 36 12.29 -26.40 11.84
C LEU A 36 12.83 -26.80 13.22
N LEU A 37 13.11 -25.81 14.08
CA LEU A 37 13.54 -26.04 15.45
C LEU A 37 12.45 -26.76 16.26
N TYR A 38 11.20 -26.31 16.19
CA TYR A 38 10.08 -27.00 16.86
C TYR A 38 9.86 -28.42 16.35
N ARG A 39 10.06 -28.67 15.05
CA ARG A 39 10.05 -30.01 14.47
C ARG A 39 11.14 -30.89 15.08
N ALA A 40 12.34 -30.36 15.28
CA ALA A 40 13.45 -31.07 15.93
C ALA A 40 13.12 -31.44 17.40
N PHE A 41 12.36 -30.59 18.10
CA PHE A 41 11.83 -30.86 19.45
C PHE A 41 10.55 -31.73 19.46
N GLY A 42 10.18 -32.36 18.35
CA GLY A 42 9.04 -33.29 18.27
C GLY A 42 7.66 -32.63 18.18
N ARG A 43 7.57 -31.30 18.10
CA ARG A 43 6.29 -30.61 17.86
C ARG A 43 5.94 -30.66 16.37
N ARG A 44 4.75 -31.12 16.04
CA ARG A 44 4.24 -31.10 14.66
C ARG A 44 3.54 -29.78 14.37
N THR A 45 3.94 -29.14 13.28
CA THR A 45 3.24 -27.98 12.73
C THR A 45 2.03 -28.44 11.92
N SER A 46 0.86 -27.83 12.15
CA SER A 46 -0.35 -28.09 11.38
C SER A 46 -0.18 -27.69 9.91
N ILE A 47 -0.82 -28.43 9.00
CA ILE A 47 -0.85 -28.09 7.57
C ILE A 47 -1.48 -26.71 7.32
N LYS A 48 -2.42 -26.29 8.18
CA LYS A 48 -3.08 -24.99 8.11
C LYS A 48 -2.06 -23.84 8.17
N VAL A 49 -1.06 -23.95 9.04
CA VAL A 49 -0.01 -22.94 9.20
C VAL A 49 0.84 -22.82 7.93
N TRP A 50 1.10 -23.93 7.25
CA TRP A 50 1.83 -23.93 5.97
C TRP A 50 1.01 -23.26 4.86
N ILE A 51 -0.28 -23.57 4.77
CA ILE A 51 -1.19 -22.93 3.79
C ILE A 51 -1.27 -21.42 4.05
N MET A 52 -1.51 -21.00 5.29
CA MET A 52 -1.59 -19.58 5.64
C MET A 52 -0.26 -18.86 5.41
N SER A 53 0.88 -19.51 5.72
CA SER A 53 2.21 -18.96 5.43
C SER A 53 2.41 -18.79 3.93
N ALA A 54 2.02 -19.77 3.11
CA ALA A 54 2.13 -19.69 1.65
C ALA A 54 1.26 -18.56 1.07
N ILE A 55 0.04 -18.37 1.58
CA ILE A 55 -0.83 -17.25 1.20
C ILE A 55 -0.16 -15.92 1.55
N ALA A 56 0.30 -15.75 2.79
CA ALA A 56 0.97 -14.52 3.23
C ALA A 56 2.26 -14.23 2.43
N THR A 57 3.03 -15.27 2.09
CA THR A 57 4.20 -15.12 1.22
C THR A 57 3.77 -14.71 -0.19
N GLY A 58 2.74 -15.32 -0.77
CA GLY A 58 2.23 -14.95 -2.09
C GLY A 58 1.77 -13.50 -2.16
N VAL A 59 0.99 -13.06 -1.17
CA VAL A 59 0.51 -11.67 -1.07
C VAL A 59 1.68 -10.69 -0.94
N SER A 60 2.61 -10.94 -0.02
CA SER A 60 3.77 -10.06 0.19
C SER A 60 4.70 -10.00 -1.02
N GLN A 61 4.93 -11.12 -1.73
CA GLN A 61 5.72 -11.14 -2.97
C GLN A 61 5.05 -10.35 -4.10
N PHE A 62 3.73 -10.50 -4.25
CA PHE A 62 2.97 -9.74 -5.23
C PHE A 62 3.05 -8.23 -4.96
N LEU A 63 2.85 -7.81 -3.71
CA LEU A 63 2.93 -6.40 -3.32
C LEU A 63 4.33 -5.83 -3.48
N TYR A 64 5.36 -6.57 -3.06
CA TYR A 64 6.75 -6.17 -3.28
C TYR A 64 7.06 -6.00 -4.77
N GLY A 65 6.62 -6.92 -5.63
CA GLY A 65 6.80 -6.81 -7.08
C GLY A 65 6.15 -5.54 -7.65
N ARG A 66 4.96 -5.18 -7.16
CA ARG A 66 4.27 -3.95 -7.53
C ARG A 66 5.01 -2.70 -7.04
N LEU A 67 5.46 -2.66 -5.78
CA LEU A 67 6.27 -1.56 -5.24
C LEU A 67 7.60 -1.41 -5.98
N ALA A 68 8.25 -2.52 -6.33
CA ALA A 68 9.48 -2.52 -7.10
C ALA A 68 9.27 -1.99 -8.53
N ALA A 69 8.14 -2.33 -9.17
CA ALA A 69 7.82 -1.81 -10.50
C ALA A 69 7.56 -0.29 -10.48
N LEU A 70 6.97 0.22 -9.39
CA LEU A 70 6.63 1.63 -9.20
C LEU A 70 7.85 2.49 -8.80
N GLY A 71 8.66 1.99 -7.87
CA GLY A 71 9.77 2.75 -7.27
C GLY A 71 11.12 2.63 -7.95
N LYS A 72 11.32 1.67 -8.88
CA LYS A 72 12.62 1.50 -9.54
C LYS A 72 12.95 2.69 -10.46
N PRO A 73 14.08 3.38 -10.23
CA PRO A 73 14.49 4.48 -11.11
C PRO A 73 14.95 3.93 -12.45
N ARG A 74 14.50 4.57 -13.54
CA ARG A 74 14.90 4.25 -14.91
C ARG A 74 16.13 5.06 -15.28
N ARG A 75 17.20 4.39 -15.66
CA ARG A 75 18.46 4.99 -16.13
C ARG A 75 18.68 4.66 -17.60
N ASP A 76 19.27 5.59 -18.33
CA ASP A 76 19.63 5.44 -19.74
C ASP A 76 20.91 4.59 -19.90
N ALA A 77 21.23 4.19 -21.14
CA ALA A 77 22.44 3.44 -21.49
C ALA A 77 23.74 4.14 -21.03
N ASN A 78 23.72 5.47 -20.96
CA ASN A 78 24.83 6.30 -20.48
C ASN A 78 24.89 6.45 -18.95
N GLY A 79 24.02 5.76 -18.20
CA GLY A 79 23.95 5.82 -16.73
C GLY A 79 23.21 7.04 -16.18
N THR A 80 22.75 7.96 -17.05
CA THR A 80 21.99 9.14 -16.65
C THR A 80 20.56 8.75 -16.25
N MET A 81 20.06 9.30 -15.14
CA MET A 81 18.70 9.03 -14.65
C MET A 81 17.65 9.70 -15.55
N VAL A 82 16.75 8.88 -16.12
CA VAL A 82 15.65 9.31 -17.01
C VAL A 82 14.38 9.57 -16.19
N SER A 83 14.12 8.74 -15.18
CA SER A 83 12.99 8.91 -14.27
C SER A 83 13.32 8.33 -12.90
N ALA A 84 12.90 9.01 -11.83
CA ALA A 84 13.09 8.57 -10.45
C ALA A 84 12.12 7.45 -10.02
N GLY A 85 11.11 7.14 -10.83
CA GLY A 85 9.95 6.33 -10.43
C GLY A 85 8.93 7.13 -9.63
N SER A 86 7.82 6.50 -9.24
CA SER A 86 6.89 7.12 -8.29
C SER A 86 7.50 7.11 -6.90
N ASP A 87 7.34 8.19 -6.16
CA ASP A 87 7.79 8.26 -4.77
C ASP A 87 6.99 7.28 -3.90
N LEU A 88 7.68 6.29 -3.34
CA LEU A 88 7.07 5.23 -2.54
C LEU A 88 6.56 5.75 -1.19
N ASN A 89 7.07 6.89 -0.70
CA ASN A 89 6.65 7.49 0.56
C ASN A 89 5.43 8.41 0.40
N GLN A 90 4.84 8.49 -0.79
CA GLN A 90 3.62 9.27 -0.96
C GLN A 90 2.44 8.62 -0.23
N PRO A 91 1.58 9.42 0.43
CA PRO A 91 0.38 8.92 1.08
C PRO A 91 -0.60 8.38 0.02
N GLY A 92 -1.38 7.38 0.39
CA GLY A 92 -2.35 6.74 -0.50
C GLY A 92 -2.06 5.26 -0.72
N VAL A 93 -2.18 4.78 -1.96
CA VAL A 93 -2.15 3.32 -2.25
C VAL A 93 -0.83 2.67 -1.81
N THR A 94 0.30 3.34 -1.97
CA THR A 94 1.63 2.86 -1.55
C THR A 94 1.70 2.60 -0.06
N GLU A 95 1.15 3.49 0.77
CA GLU A 95 1.07 3.33 2.23
C GLU A 95 0.30 2.04 2.60
N TRP A 96 -0.87 1.82 1.99
CA TRP A 96 -1.64 0.58 2.18
C TRP A 96 -0.83 -0.67 1.80
N MET A 97 0.00 -0.60 0.75
CA MET A 97 0.84 -1.72 0.35
C MET A 97 1.93 -2.02 1.37
N PHE A 98 2.53 -0.99 1.98
CA PHE A 98 3.49 -1.14 3.09
C PHE A 98 2.83 -1.77 4.31
N ASP A 99 1.64 -1.28 4.70
CA ASP A 99 0.92 -1.80 5.86
C ASP A 99 0.58 -3.28 5.71
N VAL A 100 0.00 -3.68 4.57
CA VAL A 100 -0.33 -5.09 4.31
C VAL A 100 0.92 -5.97 4.32
N LEU A 101 2.05 -5.45 3.85
CA LEU A 101 3.32 -6.16 3.79
C LEU A 101 3.93 -6.33 5.19
N TYR A 102 3.92 -5.28 6.02
CA TYR A 102 4.34 -5.36 7.42
C TYR A 102 3.43 -6.26 8.26
N ILE A 103 2.12 -6.20 8.08
CA ILE A 103 1.17 -7.11 8.75
C ILE A 103 1.42 -8.56 8.31
N SER A 104 1.73 -8.80 7.04
CA SER A 104 2.08 -10.15 6.55
C SER A 104 3.34 -10.69 7.21
N TRP A 105 4.38 -9.87 7.36
CA TRP A 105 5.59 -10.27 8.06
C TRP A 105 5.35 -10.52 9.54
N ALA A 106 4.62 -9.62 10.20
CA ALA A 106 4.25 -9.76 11.60
C ALA A 106 3.41 -11.01 11.84
N ALA A 107 2.47 -11.34 10.95
CA ALA A 107 1.68 -12.57 11.05
C ALA A 107 2.53 -13.83 10.85
N GLN A 108 3.48 -13.82 9.91
CA GLN A 108 4.39 -14.95 9.69
C GLN A 108 5.30 -15.21 10.89
N VAL A 109 5.95 -14.16 11.39
CA VAL A 109 6.85 -14.23 12.55
C VAL A 109 6.06 -14.50 13.83
N GLY A 110 5.01 -13.73 14.07
CA GLY A 110 4.15 -13.87 15.25
C GLY A 110 3.53 -15.26 15.34
N SER A 111 3.04 -15.83 14.23
CA SER A 111 2.49 -17.19 14.25
C SER A 111 3.53 -18.27 14.52
N SER A 112 4.81 -18.00 14.23
CA SER A 112 5.90 -18.92 14.59
C SER A 112 6.29 -18.87 16.06
N ILE A 113 6.08 -17.73 16.74
CA ILE A 113 6.49 -17.54 18.14
C ILE A 113 5.31 -17.78 19.10
N LEU A 114 4.15 -17.20 18.80
CA LEU A 114 2.97 -17.14 19.67
C LEU A 114 1.92 -18.21 19.34
N GLY A 115 2.01 -18.84 18.16
CA GLY A 115 1.14 -19.92 17.71
C GLY A 115 0.07 -19.51 16.70
N GLU A 116 -0.84 -20.43 16.38
CA GLU A 116 -1.74 -20.32 15.23
C GLU A 116 -2.79 -19.20 15.35
N TRP A 117 -3.14 -18.80 16.56
CA TRP A 117 -4.17 -17.77 16.81
C TRP A 117 -3.78 -16.40 16.21
N VAL A 118 -2.49 -16.13 16.01
CA VAL A 118 -1.99 -14.90 15.37
C VAL A 118 -2.53 -14.75 13.95
N TRP A 119 -2.87 -15.85 13.26
CA TRP A 119 -3.49 -15.78 11.94
C TRP A 119 -4.84 -15.06 11.94
N LEU A 120 -5.51 -14.95 13.08
CA LEU A 120 -6.72 -14.13 13.21
C LEU A 120 -6.45 -12.65 12.97
N LEU A 121 -5.27 -12.14 13.36
CA LEU A 121 -4.86 -10.76 13.04
C LEU A 121 -4.73 -10.56 11.53
N TYR A 122 -4.38 -11.61 10.79
CA TYR A 122 -4.27 -11.54 9.33
C TYR A 122 -5.63 -11.34 8.65
N LEU A 123 -6.75 -11.68 9.31
CA LEU A 123 -8.11 -11.41 8.79
C LEU A 123 -8.46 -9.93 8.77
N VAL A 124 -7.69 -9.06 9.45
CA VAL A 124 -7.89 -7.61 9.37
C VAL A 124 -7.71 -7.12 7.92
N ILE A 125 -6.81 -7.71 7.15
CA ILE A 125 -6.56 -7.34 5.75
C ILE A 125 -7.81 -7.54 4.87
N PRO A 126 -8.40 -8.75 4.75
CA PRO A 126 -9.60 -8.94 3.94
C PRO A 126 -10.80 -8.15 4.45
N VAL A 127 -10.98 -8.03 5.78
CA VAL A 127 -12.05 -7.20 6.35
C VAL A 127 -11.90 -5.74 5.90
N PHE A 128 -10.68 -5.20 5.97
CA PHE A 128 -10.39 -3.85 5.54
C PHE A 128 -10.61 -3.64 4.03
N VAL A 129 -10.21 -4.61 3.20
CA VAL A 129 -10.44 -4.58 1.75
C VAL A 129 -11.93 -4.58 1.43
N ILE A 130 -12.72 -5.41 2.10
CA ILE A 130 -14.18 -5.46 1.94
C ILE A 130 -14.81 -4.13 2.36
N TYR A 131 -14.44 -3.61 3.54
CA TYR A 131 -14.93 -2.32 4.02
C TYR A 131 -14.69 -1.20 3.00
N LYS A 132 -13.47 -1.13 2.44
CA LYS A 132 -13.12 -0.12 1.45
C LYS A 132 -13.83 -0.33 0.11
N ALA A 133 -14.00 -1.59 -0.31
CA ALA A 133 -14.72 -1.93 -1.53
C ALA A 133 -16.23 -1.65 -1.41
N TRP A 134 -16.78 -1.73 -0.20
CA TRP A 134 -18.20 -1.44 0.05
C TRP A 134 -18.59 0.00 -0.31
N GLY A 135 -17.69 0.97 -0.16
CA GLY A 135 -17.93 2.35 -0.62
C GLY A 135 -18.13 2.49 -2.14
N PHE A 136 -17.59 1.56 -2.93
CA PHE A 136 -17.75 1.54 -4.39
C PHE A 136 -18.90 0.65 -4.86
N ILE A 137 -19.13 -0.46 -4.15
CA ILE A 137 -20.10 -1.49 -4.53
C ILE A 137 -21.49 -1.20 -3.92
N GLY A 138 -21.53 -0.60 -2.73
CA GLY A 138 -22.75 -0.22 -2.02
C GLY A 138 -23.73 0.58 -2.87
N PRO A 139 -23.29 1.66 -3.55
CA PRO A 139 -24.15 2.45 -4.43
C PRO A 139 -24.70 1.69 -5.66
N MET A 140 -24.03 0.60 -6.08
CA MET A 140 -24.47 -0.21 -7.23
C MET A 140 -25.45 -1.33 -6.82
N ILE A 141 -25.34 -1.86 -5.61
CA ILE A 141 -26.18 -2.95 -5.10
C ILE A 141 -27.43 -2.39 -4.42
N MET A 142 -27.31 -1.26 -3.75
CA MET A 142 -28.42 -0.58 -3.10
C MET A 142 -28.41 0.88 -3.58
N PRO A 143 -29.14 1.21 -4.66
CA PRO A 143 -29.35 2.59 -5.07
C PRO A 143 -30.26 3.23 -4.02
N GLN A 144 -29.69 3.61 -2.89
CA GLN A 144 -30.39 4.25 -1.80
C GLN A 144 -30.74 5.66 -2.30
N SER A 145 -32.04 5.94 -2.38
CA SER A 145 -32.56 7.29 -2.60
C SER A 145 -31.89 8.23 -1.61
N SER A 146 -31.18 9.21 -2.14
CA SER A 146 -30.56 10.35 -1.47
C SER A 146 -31.16 10.71 -0.11
N SER A 147 -30.47 10.34 0.97
CA SER A 147 -30.38 11.10 2.23
C SER A 147 -29.53 10.30 3.23
N ALA A 148 -28.23 10.23 2.99
CA ALA A 148 -27.28 10.02 4.06
C ALA A 148 -26.23 11.11 3.90
N GLU A 149 -26.22 12.04 4.86
CA GLU A 149 -25.09 12.92 5.11
C GLU A 149 -23.89 12.03 5.48
N GLU A 150 -23.24 11.46 4.46
CA GLU A 150 -21.92 10.87 4.64
C GLU A 150 -20.91 12.01 4.60
N GLU A 151 -20.31 12.25 5.77
CA GLU A 151 -19.10 13.03 5.94
C GLU A 151 -18.12 12.69 4.81
N ALA A 152 -17.98 13.64 3.89
CA ALA A 152 -16.99 13.56 2.84
C ALA A 152 -15.63 13.26 3.49
N PRO A 153 -14.87 12.25 3.01
CA PRO A 153 -13.47 12.20 3.34
C PRO A 153 -12.90 13.52 2.83
N VAL A 154 -12.30 14.30 3.72
CA VAL A 154 -11.57 15.51 3.35
C VAL A 154 -10.37 15.05 2.52
N GLU A 155 -10.62 14.79 1.24
CA GLU A 155 -9.62 14.86 0.19
C GLU A 155 -9.00 16.24 0.37
N GLN A 156 -7.73 16.25 0.76
CA GLN A 156 -6.89 17.43 0.69
C GLN A 156 -6.82 17.84 -0.78
N LEU A 157 -7.81 18.63 -1.19
CA LEU A 157 -7.87 19.29 -2.48
C LEU A 157 -6.52 19.94 -2.70
N SER A 158 -5.88 19.61 -3.81
CA SER A 158 -4.60 20.21 -4.16
C SER A 158 -4.73 21.73 -4.00
N LYS A 159 -3.70 22.41 -3.49
CA LYS A 159 -3.68 23.87 -3.28
C LYS A 159 -4.11 24.70 -4.51
N ARG A 160 -4.15 24.07 -5.70
CA ARG A 160 -4.75 24.61 -6.94
C ARG A 160 -6.27 24.62 -6.94
N GLN A 161 -6.91 23.52 -6.54
CA GLN A 161 -8.37 23.41 -6.47
C GLN A 161 -8.95 24.32 -5.37
N GLU A 162 -8.26 24.46 -4.23
CA GLU A 162 -8.64 25.42 -3.19
C GLU A 162 -8.55 26.87 -3.69
N LYS A 163 -7.49 27.22 -4.45
CA LYS A 163 -7.36 28.56 -5.06
C LYS A 163 -8.40 28.82 -6.13
N LEU A 164 -8.81 27.80 -6.88
CA LEU A 164 -9.91 27.89 -7.85
C LEU A 164 -11.26 28.09 -7.15
N LYS A 165 -11.55 27.34 -6.08
CA LYS A 165 -12.76 27.49 -5.27
C LYS A 165 -12.84 28.87 -4.61
N LYS A 166 -11.73 29.35 -4.04
CA LYS A 166 -11.65 30.69 -3.43
C LYS A 166 -11.78 31.83 -4.46
N ARG A 167 -11.45 31.59 -5.73
CA ARG A 167 -11.70 32.52 -6.84
C ARG A 167 -13.13 32.47 -7.35
N SER A 168 -13.77 31.30 -7.37
CA SER A 168 -15.18 31.18 -7.73
C SER A 168 -16.10 31.81 -6.68
N GLU A 169 -15.79 31.64 -5.39
CA GLU A 169 -16.52 32.27 -4.27
C GLU A 169 -16.39 33.80 -4.28
N ARG A 170 -15.25 34.34 -4.74
CA ARG A 170 -15.02 35.78 -4.88
C ARG A 170 -15.73 36.38 -6.12
N GLY A 171 -16.43 35.57 -6.91
CA GLY A 171 -17.28 36.06 -8.01
C GLY A 171 -16.53 36.61 -9.22
N ASP A 172 -15.32 36.11 -9.49
CA ASP A 172 -14.46 36.61 -10.58
C ASP A 172 -15.07 36.25 -11.96
N PRO A 173 -15.45 37.24 -12.81
CA PRO A 173 -16.25 37.01 -14.02
C PRO A 173 -15.57 36.12 -15.07
N ARG A 174 -14.25 35.92 -15.00
CA ARG A 174 -13.50 35.03 -15.90
C ARG A 174 -13.81 33.54 -15.72
N VAL A 175 -14.29 33.13 -14.54
CA VAL A 175 -14.60 31.71 -14.25
C VAL A 175 -15.98 31.32 -14.82
N LYS A 176 -16.95 32.25 -14.79
CA LYS A 176 -18.30 32.02 -15.35
C LYS A 176 -18.28 31.85 -16.86
N THR A 177 -17.35 32.49 -17.56
CA THR A 177 -17.25 32.43 -19.03
C THR A 177 -16.88 31.03 -19.53
N GLN A 178 -16.22 30.22 -18.71
CA GLN A 178 -15.77 28.89 -19.12
C GLN A 178 -16.86 27.81 -18.98
N GLN A 179 -17.83 28.00 -18.07
CA GLN A 179 -18.97 27.09 -17.89
C GLN A 179 -20.06 27.24 -18.96
N ARG A 180 -20.08 28.36 -19.70
CA ARG A 180 -21.09 28.63 -20.75
C ARG A 180 -20.70 28.13 -22.14
N ARG A 181 -19.54 27.51 -22.31
CA ARG A 181 -19.12 26.85 -23.56
C ARG A 181 -18.93 25.35 -23.31
N ALA A 182 -20.05 24.66 -23.15
CA ALA A 182 -20.21 23.23 -23.34
C ALA A 182 -21.52 23.02 -24.08
#